data_AF-A0A810N5C6-F1
#
_entry.id   AF-A0A810N5C6-F1
#
_cell.length_a   1.000
_cell.length_b   1.000
_cell.length_c   1.000
_cell.angle_alpha   90.00
_cell.angle_beta   90.00
_cell.angle_gamma   90.00
#
_symmetry.space_group_name_H-M   'P 1'
#
loop_
_entity.id
_entity.type
_entity.pdbx_description
1 polymer ?
#
loop_
_entity_poly.entity_id
_entity_poly.type
_entity_poly.pdbx_seq_one_letter_code
_entity_poly.pdbx_strand_id
1 'polypeptide(L)'
;MQSYAVLYEPSGRVLIARKFDLGYFFFEHGVGRVKTAGQVLNGAGKTALPGGKIDPGESIAAAAHREFREETGVDIATAVPTVQVAQHSFGAYGAGYFRVGAAEFDTLAMRIATVTLPAGEQAAAAIRNRTINNYAGIHARFPAAPPSNELQYSFTWDVTDPMDWQQIQQLQHDRDTNWYHAVLVHLRVNLIGVPVY
;
A
#
# COMPACT_ATOMS: atom_id res chain seq x y z
N MET A 1 -9.66 11.23 -8.03
CA MET A 1 -8.62 11.51 -7.02
C MET A 1 -8.20 10.16 -6.44
N GLN A 2 -6.90 9.97 -6.20
CA GLN A 2 -6.38 8.75 -5.56
C GLN A 2 -6.23 8.98 -4.05
N SER A 3 -6.30 7.92 -3.25
CA SER A 3 -6.02 7.94 -1.81
C SER A 3 -4.98 6.89 -1.45
N TYR A 4 -4.04 7.24 -0.58
CA TYR A 4 -2.96 6.37 -0.12
C TYR A 4 -3.00 6.17 1.39
N ALA A 5 -2.67 4.97 1.85
CA ALA A 5 -2.55 4.64 3.25
C ALA A 5 -1.11 4.70 3.73
N VAL A 6 -0.91 5.38 4.85
CA VAL A 6 0.37 5.50 5.54
C VAL A 6 0.23 4.86 6.91
N LEU A 7 0.58 3.58 7.04
CA LEU A 7 0.70 2.92 8.35
C LEU A 7 2.05 3.32 8.94
N TYR A 8 2.04 3.95 10.12
CA TYR A 8 3.25 4.42 10.77
C TYR A 8 3.17 4.32 12.29
N GLU A 9 4.32 4.42 12.93
CA GLU A 9 4.45 4.51 14.39
C GLU A 9 5.26 5.75 14.80
N PRO A 10 5.14 6.22 16.06
CA PRO A 10 5.58 7.54 16.49
C PRO A 10 7.08 7.86 16.30
N SER A 11 7.95 6.86 16.20
CA SER A 11 9.38 7.08 15.96
C SER A 11 9.67 7.58 14.54
N GLY A 12 8.79 7.31 13.58
CA GLY A 12 8.99 7.61 12.16
C GLY A 12 9.03 6.38 11.26
N ARG A 13 8.99 5.17 11.80
CA ARG A 13 8.86 3.95 10.99
C ARG A 13 7.52 3.92 10.26
N VAL A 14 7.58 3.60 8.97
CA VAL A 14 6.45 3.57 8.03
C VAL A 14 6.51 2.31 7.16
N LEU A 15 5.36 1.68 6.95
CA LEU A 15 5.25 0.54 6.04
C LEU A 15 5.24 1.02 4.60
N ILE A 16 6.13 0.45 3.79
CA ILE A 16 6.26 0.71 2.36
C ILE A 16 6.19 -0.63 1.62
N ALA A 17 5.76 -0.61 0.36
CA ALA A 17 5.73 -1.79 -0.48
C ALA A 17 6.41 -1.57 -1.82
N ARG A 18 6.67 -2.66 -2.52
CA ARG A 18 7.00 -2.65 -3.95
C ARG A 18 5.88 -3.30 -4.74
N LYS A 19 5.49 -2.72 -5.87
CA LYS A 19 4.47 -3.29 -6.75
C LYS A 19 5.02 -4.45 -7.56
N PHE A 20 4.17 -5.42 -7.89
CA PHE A 20 4.45 -6.37 -8.96
C PHE A 20 4.61 -5.65 -10.31
N ASP A 21 5.26 -6.30 -11.28
CA ASP A 21 5.18 -5.86 -12.67
C ASP A 21 3.81 -6.19 -13.28
N LEU A 22 3.28 -7.36 -12.93
CA LEU A 22 1.98 -7.88 -13.38
C LEU A 22 1.12 -8.31 -12.19
N GLY A 23 -0.09 -7.77 -12.08
CA GLY A 23 -1.12 -8.25 -11.16
C GLY A 23 -1.99 -9.32 -11.81
N TYR A 24 -2.33 -10.37 -11.06
CA TYR A 24 -3.09 -11.53 -11.58
C TYR A 24 -4.52 -11.63 -11.07
N PHE A 25 -4.87 -10.89 -10.03
CA PHE A 25 -6.23 -10.81 -9.51
C PHE A 25 -6.44 -9.49 -8.76
N PHE A 26 -7.68 -9.02 -8.78
CA PHE A 26 -8.07 -7.70 -8.29
C PHE A 26 -9.44 -7.79 -7.64
N PHE A 27 -9.64 -7.05 -6.57
CA PHE A 27 -10.93 -6.84 -5.94
C PHE A 27 -11.26 -5.36 -6.00
N GLU A 28 -12.29 -5.00 -6.76
CA GLU A 28 -12.69 -3.61 -6.95
C GLU A 28 -14.21 -3.52 -6.84
N HIS A 29 -14.73 -2.54 -6.09
CA HIS A 29 -16.17 -2.27 -5.93
C HIS A 29 -16.98 -3.54 -5.56
N GLY A 30 -16.42 -4.39 -4.69
CA GLY A 30 -17.07 -5.62 -4.24
C GLY A 30 -16.98 -6.80 -5.22
N VAL A 31 -16.27 -6.66 -6.34
CA VAL A 31 -16.17 -7.68 -7.39
C VAL A 31 -14.73 -8.14 -7.57
N GLY A 32 -14.49 -9.42 -7.28
CA GLY A 32 -13.21 -10.09 -7.51
C GLY A 32 -13.05 -10.59 -8.96
N ARG A 33 -11.88 -10.37 -9.55
CA ARG A 33 -11.56 -10.75 -10.93
C ARG A 33 -10.18 -11.40 -11.03
N VAL A 34 -10.04 -12.36 -11.96
CA VAL A 34 -8.75 -12.97 -12.33
C VAL A 34 -8.31 -12.47 -13.69
N LYS A 35 -7.01 -12.20 -13.83
CA LYS A 35 -6.33 -11.85 -15.09
C LYS A 35 -5.29 -12.93 -15.37
N THR A 36 -5.69 -14.01 -16.03
CA THR A 36 -4.82 -15.18 -16.27
C THR A 36 -3.52 -14.83 -17.01
N ALA A 37 -3.56 -13.84 -17.92
CA ALA A 37 -2.38 -13.36 -18.63
C ALA A 37 -1.53 -12.35 -17.82
N GLY A 38 -1.97 -11.95 -16.63
CA GLY A 38 -1.45 -10.80 -15.91
C GLY A 38 -1.93 -9.47 -16.51
N GLN A 39 -1.91 -8.42 -15.69
CA GLN A 39 -2.16 -7.05 -16.10
C GLN A 39 -1.00 -6.17 -15.63
N VAL A 40 -0.39 -5.39 -16.53
CA VAL A 40 0.66 -4.43 -16.17
C VAL A 40 0.11 -3.42 -15.17
N LEU A 41 0.80 -3.27 -14.05
CA LEU A 41 0.40 -2.33 -13.00
C LEU A 41 0.89 -0.91 -13.31
N ASN A 42 0.08 0.07 -12.92
CA ASN A 42 0.57 1.45 -12.85
C ASN A 42 1.66 1.54 -11.77
N GLY A 43 2.84 2.04 -12.15
CA GLY A 43 4.02 2.00 -11.26
C GLY A 43 4.60 0.59 -11.07
N ALA A 44 4.44 -0.29 -12.05
CA ALA A 44 5.03 -1.63 -12.09
C ALA A 44 6.50 -1.64 -11.61
N GLY A 45 6.81 -2.52 -10.66
CA GLY A 45 8.16 -2.71 -10.12
C GLY A 45 8.68 -1.55 -9.26
N LYS A 46 7.89 -0.50 -8.99
CA LYS A 46 8.29 0.65 -8.19
C LYS A 46 7.84 0.55 -6.73
N THR A 47 8.48 1.35 -5.89
CA THR A 47 8.04 1.60 -4.52
C THR A 47 6.66 2.25 -4.50
N ALA A 48 5.80 1.82 -3.58
CA ALA A 48 4.46 2.33 -3.43
C ALA A 48 4.00 2.32 -1.97
N LEU A 49 3.11 3.27 -1.68
CA LEU A 49 2.17 3.16 -0.57
C LEU A 49 0.92 2.41 -1.06
N PRO A 50 0.26 1.60 -0.22
CA PRO A 50 -1.02 1.01 -0.57
C PRO A 50 -2.03 2.11 -0.92
N GLY A 51 -2.80 1.94 -1.99
CA GLY A 51 -3.74 2.97 -2.41
C GLY A 51 -4.30 2.84 -3.81
N GLY A 52 -5.41 3.52 -4.04
CA GLY A 52 -6.17 3.46 -5.27
C GLY A 52 -7.17 4.60 -5.38
N LYS A 53 -8.23 4.38 -6.17
CA LYS A 53 -9.22 5.42 -6.45
C LYS A 53 -10.18 5.58 -5.27
N ILE A 54 -10.61 6.82 -5.04
CA ILE A 54 -11.68 7.13 -4.10
C ILE A 54 -13.02 6.91 -4.80
N ASP A 55 -13.91 6.14 -4.18
CA ASP A 55 -15.25 5.88 -4.69
C ASP A 55 -16.17 7.10 -4.52
N PRO A 56 -17.25 7.23 -5.33
CA PRO A 56 -18.21 8.31 -5.16
C PRO A 56 -18.82 8.35 -3.75
N GLY A 57 -18.63 9.46 -3.04
CA GLY A 57 -19.11 9.64 -1.66
C GLY A 57 -18.20 9.05 -0.58
N GLU A 58 -17.10 8.38 -0.96
CA GLU A 58 -16.12 7.84 -0.02
C GLU A 58 -15.17 8.94 0.49
N SER A 59 -14.86 8.92 1.79
CA SER A 59 -13.86 9.83 2.36
C SER A 59 -12.44 9.36 2.04
N ILE A 60 -11.46 10.27 2.08
CA ILE A 60 -10.04 9.93 1.84
C ILE A 60 -9.54 8.87 2.83
N ALA A 61 -9.85 8.99 4.12
CA ALA A 61 -9.51 7.98 5.13
C ALA A 61 -10.16 6.63 4.85
N ALA A 62 -11.45 6.63 4.48
CA ALA A 62 -12.16 5.39 4.17
C ALA A 62 -11.55 4.69 2.95
N ALA A 63 -11.26 5.43 1.89
CA ALA A 63 -10.58 4.91 0.71
C ALA A 63 -9.19 4.37 1.05
N ALA A 64 -8.37 5.12 1.79
CA ALA A 64 -7.05 4.67 2.20
C ALA A 64 -7.12 3.38 3.04
N HIS A 65 -8.05 3.31 3.98
CA HIS A 65 -8.27 2.14 4.82
C HIS A 65 -8.70 0.91 4.00
N ARG A 66 -9.66 1.09 3.08
CA ARG A 66 -10.14 0.04 2.17
C ARG A 66 -8.99 -0.48 1.31
N GLU A 67 -8.26 0.41 0.65
CA GLU A 67 -7.15 0.05 -0.23
C GLU A 67 -6.02 -0.66 0.54
N PHE A 68 -5.70 -0.18 1.76
CA PHE A 68 -4.75 -0.88 2.62
C PHE A 68 -5.19 -2.32 2.88
N ARG A 69 -6.46 -2.54 3.23
CA ARG A 69 -7.00 -3.88 3.46
C ARG A 69 -7.01 -4.73 2.19
N GLU A 70 -7.41 -4.15 1.06
CA GLU A 70 -7.51 -4.83 -0.24
C GLU A 70 -6.13 -5.27 -0.76
N GLU A 71 -5.11 -4.43 -0.64
CA GLU A 71 -3.78 -4.73 -1.18
C GLU A 71 -2.86 -5.47 -0.21
N THR A 72 -3.06 -5.33 1.11
CA THR A 72 -2.22 -6.00 2.13
C THR A 72 -2.89 -7.20 2.79
N GLY A 73 -4.22 -7.34 2.71
CA GLY A 73 -4.95 -8.39 3.42
C GLY A 73 -5.03 -8.19 4.94
N VAL A 74 -4.62 -7.01 5.44
CA VAL A 74 -4.56 -6.66 6.85
C VAL A 74 -5.47 -5.48 7.13
N ASP A 75 -6.24 -5.59 8.21
CA ASP A 75 -7.12 -4.52 8.68
C ASP A 75 -6.40 -3.68 9.73
N ILE A 76 -6.62 -2.37 9.72
CA ILE A 76 -5.99 -1.38 10.63
C ILE A 76 -7.03 -0.57 11.40
N ALA A 77 -8.20 -1.17 11.63
CA ALA A 77 -9.34 -0.54 12.31
C ALA A 77 -9.05 -0.02 13.73
N THR A 78 -7.98 -0.47 14.39
CA THR A 78 -7.50 0.03 15.69
C THR A 78 -6.76 1.37 15.60
N ALA A 79 -6.27 1.74 14.41
CA ALA A 79 -5.57 2.98 14.19
C ALA A 79 -6.55 4.15 14.16
N VAL A 80 -6.19 5.27 14.81
CA VAL A 80 -6.94 6.53 14.70
C VAL A 80 -6.37 7.29 13.50
N PRO A 81 -7.12 7.46 12.39
CA PRO A 81 -6.57 8.10 11.21
C PRO A 81 -6.56 9.62 11.35
N THR A 82 -5.43 10.25 11.00
CA THR A 82 -5.39 11.67 10.60
C THR A 82 -5.41 11.73 9.08
N VAL A 83 -6.12 12.68 8.50
CA VAL A 83 -6.22 12.82 7.04
C VAL A 83 -5.48 14.07 6.58
N GLN A 84 -4.72 13.93 5.50
CA GLN A 84 -4.21 15.06 4.73
C GLN A 84 -4.69 14.97 3.28
N VAL A 85 -4.97 16.12 2.69
CA VAL A 85 -5.29 16.28 1.27
C VAL A 85 -4.27 17.22 0.66
N ALA A 86 -3.71 16.86 -0.50
CA ALA A 86 -2.78 17.72 -1.21
C ALA A 86 -3.09 17.76 -2.72
N GLN A 87 -2.89 18.93 -3.32
CA GLN A 87 -3.00 19.14 -4.75
C GLN A 87 -1.61 19.06 -5.38
N HIS A 88 -1.47 18.39 -6.51
CA HIS A 88 -0.22 18.27 -7.27
C HIS A 88 -0.43 18.72 -8.71
N SER A 89 0.64 19.13 -9.40
CA SER A 89 0.58 19.66 -10.78
C SER A 89 0.04 18.66 -11.82
N PHE A 90 -0.09 17.38 -11.46
CA PHE A 90 -0.60 16.29 -12.31
C PHE A 90 -1.90 15.67 -11.79
N GLY A 91 -2.55 16.30 -10.80
CA GLY A 91 -3.81 15.84 -10.19
C GLY A 91 -3.85 16.02 -8.67
N ALA A 92 -5.02 15.79 -8.07
CA ALA A 92 -5.16 15.76 -6.61
C ALA A 92 -4.98 14.34 -6.07
N TYR A 93 -4.33 14.23 -4.90
CA TYR A 93 -4.25 12.99 -4.12
C TYR A 93 -4.62 13.26 -2.65
N GLY A 94 -5.10 12.22 -1.98
CA GLY A 94 -5.31 12.19 -0.53
C GLY A 94 -4.41 11.17 0.14
N ALA A 95 -4.14 11.36 1.42
CA ALA A 95 -3.46 10.37 2.25
C ALA A 95 -4.15 10.23 3.61
N GLY A 96 -4.41 8.98 4.01
CA GLY A 96 -4.80 8.61 5.37
C GLY A 96 -3.57 8.16 6.15
N TYR A 97 -3.30 8.80 7.28
CA TYR A 97 -2.19 8.49 8.18
C TYR A 97 -2.71 7.71 9.38
N PHE A 98 -2.36 6.43 9.42
CA PHE A 98 -2.81 5.48 10.43
C PHE A 98 -1.69 5.25 11.43
N ARG A 99 -1.80 5.93 12.58
CA ARG A 99 -0.83 5.83 13.67
C ARG A 99 -1.15 4.62 14.56
N VAL A 100 -0.16 3.76 14.77
CA VAL A 100 -0.23 2.62 15.70
C VAL A 100 0.94 2.63 16.70
N GLY A 101 0.88 1.81 17.75
CA GLY A 101 2.02 1.62 18.66
C GLY A 101 3.13 0.78 18.02
N ALA A 102 4.37 0.89 18.50
CA ALA A 102 5.52 0.18 17.92
C ALA A 102 5.35 -1.36 17.86
N ALA A 103 4.83 -1.98 18.92
CA ALA A 103 4.60 -3.43 18.95
C ALA A 103 3.49 -3.88 17.98
N GLU A 104 2.45 -3.05 17.82
CA GLU A 104 1.39 -3.29 16.85
C GLU A 104 1.93 -3.13 15.43
N PHE A 105 2.71 -2.07 15.17
CA PHE A 105 3.40 -1.87 13.90
C PHE A 105 4.25 -3.10 13.51
N ASP A 106 5.09 -3.59 14.43
CA ASP A 106 5.92 -4.78 14.18
C ASP A 106 5.08 -6.01 13.86
N THR A 107 3.97 -6.21 14.58
CA THR A 107 3.04 -7.32 14.34
C THR A 107 2.38 -7.22 12.96
N LEU A 108 1.88 -6.04 12.60
CA LEU A 108 1.22 -5.80 11.31
C LEU A 108 2.21 -5.91 10.16
N ALA A 109 3.36 -5.24 10.24
CA ALA A 109 4.41 -5.28 9.22
C ALA A 109 4.94 -6.70 9.01
N MET A 110 5.18 -7.45 10.09
CA MET A 110 5.61 -8.85 10.01
C MET A 110 4.54 -9.72 9.34
N ARG A 111 3.27 -9.58 9.74
CA ARG A 111 2.16 -10.34 9.13
C ARG A 111 2.04 -10.05 7.63
N ILE A 112 2.17 -8.79 7.22
CA ILE A 112 2.11 -8.40 5.80
C ILE A 112 3.25 -9.03 5.02
N ALA A 113 4.48 -8.87 5.52
CA ALA A 113 5.69 -9.32 4.85
C ALA A 113 5.82 -10.85 4.77
N THR A 114 5.33 -11.58 5.77
CA THR A 114 5.60 -13.03 5.92
C THR A 114 4.39 -13.92 5.67
N VAL A 115 3.17 -13.37 5.70
CA VAL A 115 1.94 -14.16 5.59
C VAL A 115 1.11 -13.73 4.38
N THR A 116 0.64 -12.48 4.35
CA THR A 116 -0.40 -12.10 3.38
C THR A 116 0.17 -11.88 1.98
N LEU A 117 1.23 -11.08 1.82
CA LEU A 117 1.84 -10.84 0.50
C LEU A 117 2.44 -12.13 -0.10
N PRO A 118 3.16 -12.98 0.66
CA PRO A 118 3.60 -14.28 0.15
C PRO A 118 2.44 -15.19 -0.28
N ALA A 119 1.31 -15.21 0.45
CA ALA A 119 0.13 -15.96 0.03
C ALA A 119 -0.47 -15.39 -1.27
N GLY A 120 -0.45 -14.06 -1.45
CA GLY A 120 -0.83 -13.40 -2.70
C GLY A 120 0.06 -13.79 -3.87
N GLU A 121 1.38 -13.85 -3.67
CA GLU A 121 2.32 -14.32 -4.69
C GLU A 121 2.08 -15.79 -5.09
N GLN A 122 1.81 -16.65 -4.11
CA GLN A 122 1.45 -18.05 -4.36
C GLN A 122 0.14 -18.18 -5.15
N ALA A 123 -0.86 -17.37 -4.82
CA ALA A 123 -2.11 -17.29 -5.58
C ALA A 123 -1.88 -16.82 -7.03
N ALA A 124 -1.05 -15.79 -7.22
CA ALA A 124 -0.66 -15.31 -8.55
C ALA A 124 0.05 -16.41 -9.36
N ALA A 125 0.96 -17.16 -8.74
CA ALA A 125 1.63 -18.31 -9.36
C ALA A 125 0.63 -19.41 -9.74
N ALA A 126 -0.35 -19.71 -8.88
CA ALA A 126 -1.39 -20.70 -9.16
C ALA A 126 -2.27 -20.30 -10.36
N ILE A 127 -2.57 -19.00 -10.52
CA ILE A 127 -3.27 -18.44 -11.69
C ILE A 127 -2.41 -18.55 -12.95
N ARG A 128 -1.12 -18.15 -12.89
CA ARG A 128 -0.17 -18.29 -14.01
C ARG A 128 -0.10 -19.73 -14.51
N ASN A 129 -0.05 -20.67 -13.57
CA ASN A 129 0.01 -22.11 -13.86
C ASN A 129 -1.37 -22.72 -14.19
N ARG A 130 -2.42 -21.90 -14.30
CA ARG A 130 -3.80 -22.31 -14.64
C ARG A 130 -4.41 -23.34 -13.67
N THR A 131 -3.93 -23.38 -12.43
CA THR A 131 -4.49 -24.23 -11.37
C THR A 131 -5.61 -23.54 -10.58
N ILE A 132 -5.74 -22.21 -10.73
CA ILE A 132 -6.88 -21.39 -10.31
C ILE A 132 -7.30 -20.52 -11.49
N ASN A 133 -8.60 -20.44 -11.77
CA ASN A 133 -9.15 -19.69 -12.90
C ASN A 133 -10.29 -18.73 -12.51
N ASN A 134 -10.65 -18.67 -11.23
CA ASN A 134 -11.71 -17.82 -10.71
C ASN A 134 -11.30 -17.24 -9.35
N TYR A 135 -11.90 -16.11 -8.99
CA TYR A 135 -11.52 -15.36 -7.81
C TYR A 135 -11.83 -16.10 -6.50
N ALA A 136 -12.99 -16.76 -6.41
CA ALA A 136 -13.37 -17.52 -5.21
C ALA A 136 -12.35 -18.65 -4.89
N GLY A 137 -11.81 -19.30 -5.92
CA GLY A 137 -10.78 -20.33 -5.79
C GLY A 137 -9.47 -19.82 -5.18
N ILE A 138 -9.18 -18.52 -5.27
CA ILE A 138 -7.99 -17.91 -4.65
C ILE A 138 -8.07 -18.06 -3.15
N HIS A 139 -9.10 -17.50 -2.52
CA HIS A 139 -9.22 -17.48 -1.06
C HIS A 139 -9.64 -18.84 -0.48
N ALA A 140 -10.22 -19.73 -1.28
CA ALA A 140 -10.43 -21.12 -0.88
C ALA A 140 -9.09 -21.86 -0.68
N ARG A 141 -8.07 -21.57 -1.50
CA ARG A 141 -6.75 -22.24 -1.43
C ARG A 141 -5.71 -21.47 -0.64
N PHE A 142 -5.73 -20.14 -0.74
CA PHE A 142 -4.82 -19.20 -0.11
C PHE A 142 -5.63 -18.21 0.74
N PRO A 143 -6.19 -18.65 1.87
CA PRO A 143 -7.11 -17.83 2.67
C PRO A 143 -6.46 -16.55 3.23
N ALA A 144 -5.13 -16.50 3.32
CA ALA A 144 -4.40 -15.33 3.76
C ALA A 144 -4.02 -14.35 2.63
N ALA A 145 -4.25 -14.70 1.36
CA ALA A 145 -3.94 -13.81 0.25
C ALA A 145 -4.73 -12.49 0.39
N PRO A 146 -4.11 -11.32 0.11
CA PRO A 146 -4.85 -10.07 0.00
C PRO A 146 -5.95 -10.19 -1.05
N PRO A 147 -7.04 -9.41 -0.96
CA PRO A 147 -8.02 -9.32 -2.03
C PRO A 147 -7.45 -8.92 -3.41
N SER A 148 -6.43 -8.06 -3.44
CA SER A 148 -5.81 -7.55 -4.66
C SER A 148 -4.31 -7.86 -4.72
N ASN A 149 -3.82 -8.30 -5.88
CA ASN A 149 -2.43 -8.70 -6.10
C ASN A 149 -1.59 -7.59 -6.72
N GLU A 150 -1.54 -6.44 -6.05
CA GLU A 150 -0.77 -5.30 -6.54
C GLU A 150 0.62 -5.18 -5.91
N LEU A 151 0.74 -5.55 -4.63
CA LEU A 151 1.97 -5.44 -3.86
C LEU A 151 2.71 -6.77 -3.83
N GLN A 152 4.00 -6.75 -4.15
CA GLN A 152 4.86 -7.92 -4.18
C GLN A 152 5.45 -8.24 -2.80
N TYR A 153 6.10 -7.25 -2.19
CA TYR A 153 6.66 -7.38 -0.85
C TYR A 153 6.60 -6.02 -0.16
N SER A 154 6.64 -6.06 1.17
CA SER A 154 6.70 -4.88 2.02
C SER A 154 8.02 -4.80 2.76
N PHE A 155 8.40 -3.58 3.13
CA PHE A 155 9.54 -3.28 3.97
C PHE A 155 9.24 -2.03 4.79
N THR A 156 10.09 -1.75 5.77
CA THR A 156 9.95 -0.58 6.63
C THR A 156 11.01 0.43 6.23
N TRP A 157 10.59 1.68 6.06
CA TRP A 157 11.50 2.82 6.13
C TRP A 157 11.30 3.56 7.43
N ASP A 158 12.33 4.25 7.88
CA ASP A 158 12.26 5.24 8.94
C ASP A 158 12.44 6.64 8.35
N VAL A 159 11.40 7.48 8.44
CA VAL A 159 11.47 8.84 7.90
C VAL A 159 12.41 9.75 8.68
N THR A 160 13.02 9.30 9.77
CA THR A 160 14.03 10.00 10.57
C THR A 160 15.45 9.48 10.32
N ASP A 161 15.59 8.26 9.79
CA ASP A 161 16.89 7.67 9.46
C ASP A 161 17.51 8.35 8.21
N PRO A 162 18.78 8.77 8.24
CA PRO A 162 19.41 9.46 7.11
C PRO A 162 19.53 8.62 5.83
N MET A 163 19.74 7.31 5.93
CA MET A 163 19.91 6.45 4.77
C MET A 163 18.56 6.22 4.08
N ASP A 164 17.52 5.91 4.85
CA ASP A 164 16.16 5.78 4.34
C ASP A 164 15.66 7.12 3.80
N TRP A 165 15.95 8.24 4.48
CA TRP A 165 15.58 9.57 4.00
C TRP A 165 16.21 9.89 2.64
N GLN A 166 17.46 9.51 2.41
CA GLN A 166 18.11 9.68 1.10
C GLN A 166 17.36 8.90 0.00
N GLN A 167 16.87 7.69 0.30
CA GLN A 167 16.05 6.90 -0.64
C GLN A 167 14.68 7.56 -0.88
N ILE A 168 14.04 8.05 0.19
CA ILE A 168 12.76 8.76 0.10
C ILE A 168 12.89 10.01 -0.77
N GLN A 169 13.99 10.76 -0.64
CA GLN A 169 14.28 11.91 -1.49
C GLN A 169 14.40 11.55 -2.98
N GLN A 170 14.83 10.34 -3.34
CA GLN A 170 14.91 9.94 -4.75
C GLN A 170 13.53 9.81 -5.41
N LEU A 171 12.47 9.52 -4.64
CA LEU A 171 11.12 9.38 -5.17
C LEU A 171 10.62 10.65 -5.85
N GLN A 172 11.11 11.83 -5.44
CA GLN A 172 10.69 13.11 -6.04
C GLN A 172 11.05 13.24 -7.54
N HIS A 173 12.04 12.45 -8.00
CA HIS A 173 12.57 12.52 -9.36
C HIS A 173 11.85 11.58 -10.35
N ASP A 174 10.91 10.76 -9.88
CA ASP A 174 10.14 9.85 -10.71
C ASP A 174 8.66 10.26 -10.72
N ARG A 175 8.09 10.43 -11.91
CA ARG A 175 6.70 10.87 -12.08
C ARG A 175 5.66 9.93 -11.47
N ASP A 176 6.00 8.66 -11.27
CA ASP A 176 5.09 7.63 -10.74
C ASP A 176 5.21 7.49 -9.20
N THR A 177 6.18 8.16 -8.57
CA THR A 177 6.42 8.08 -7.12
C THR A 177 6.61 9.44 -6.44
N ASN A 178 6.66 10.55 -7.19
CA ASN A 178 6.88 11.89 -6.63
C ASN A 178 5.82 12.33 -5.61
N TRP A 179 4.57 11.87 -5.73
CA TRP A 179 3.56 12.14 -4.71
C TRP A 179 3.80 11.31 -3.43
N TYR A 180 4.41 10.12 -3.51
CA TYR A 180 4.82 9.38 -2.31
C TYR A 180 5.89 10.14 -1.52
N HIS A 181 6.83 10.79 -2.21
CA HIS A 181 7.76 11.71 -1.57
C HIS A 181 7.01 12.80 -0.78
N ALA A 182 6.05 13.47 -1.39
CA ALA A 182 5.28 14.53 -0.72
C ALA A 182 4.46 14.01 0.48
N VAL A 183 3.88 12.81 0.38
CA VAL A 183 3.17 12.13 1.49
C VAL A 183 4.12 11.85 2.66
N LEU A 184 5.34 11.36 2.38
CA LEU A 184 6.34 11.04 3.41
C LEU A 184 7.02 12.27 4.00
N VAL A 185 7.21 13.34 3.22
CA VAL A 185 7.61 14.66 3.73
C VAL A 185 6.59 15.18 4.73
N HIS A 186 5.29 15.06 4.44
CA HIS A 186 4.27 15.48 5.39
C HIS A 186 4.32 14.67 6.68
N LEU A 187 4.44 13.33 6.59
CA LEU A 187 4.64 12.48 7.76
C LEU A 187 5.82 12.99 8.60
N ARG A 188 6.99 13.13 7.99
CA ARG A 188 8.23 13.56 8.66
C ARG A 188 8.07 14.92 9.35
N VAL A 189 7.60 15.93 8.63
CA VAL A 189 7.58 17.32 9.12
C VAL A 189 6.42 17.59 10.08
N ASN A 190 5.22 17.12 9.74
CA ASN A 190 3.98 17.58 10.39
C ASN A 190 3.48 16.60 11.45
N LEU A 191 3.76 15.30 11.28
CA LEU A 191 3.26 14.26 12.20
C LEU A 191 4.34 13.71 13.13
N ILE A 192 5.60 13.65 12.66
CA ILE A 192 6.76 13.26 13.48
C ILE A 192 7.47 14.49 14.05
N GLY A 193 7.49 15.63 13.33
CA GLY A 193 8.10 16.87 13.81
C GLY A 193 9.58 17.02 13.48
N VAL A 194 10.08 16.29 12.46
CA VAL A 194 11.47 16.36 12.01
C VAL A 194 11.56 17.22 10.74
N PRO A 195 12.38 18.28 10.70
CA PRO A 195 12.51 19.12 9.51
C PRO A 195 13.20 18.40 8.35
N VAL A 196 12.99 18.92 7.13
CA VAL A 196 13.75 18.55 5.93
C VAL A 196 14.94 19.51 5.83
N TYR A 197 16.15 18.97 5.69
CA TYR A 197 17.38 19.72 5.42
C TYR A 197 17.89 19.39 4.02
#